data_AF-A0A538MDV7-F1
#
_entry.id   AF-A0A538MDV7-F1
#
_cell.length_a   1.000
_cell.length_b   1.000
_cell.length_c   1.000
_cell.angle_alpha   90.00
_cell.angle_beta   90.00
_cell.angle_gamma   90.00
#
_symmetry.space_group_name_H-M   'P 1'
#
loop_
_entity.id
_entity.type
_entity.pdbx_description
1 polymer ?
#
loop_
_entity_poly.entity_id
_entity_poly.type
_entity_poly.pdbx_seq_one_letter_code
_entity_poly.pdbx_strand_id
1 'polypeptide(L)'
;MDDLPEIPESRDSELLDQSPRYLLSAEADGFAIWDLEDDDDEAYLTFPHTEQGEREARKEFAVLVSQARRQRLLPLALLWSAVLSGAAWVFGGLAFAIAYGQQSPSGDLIYGWIRWGQTAVSVAEPVFLVSVGLYFLIWLERRHRR
;
A
#
# COMPACT_ATOMS: atom_id res chain seq x y z
N MET A 1 -23.98 -12.27 -3.90
CA MET A 1 -24.95 -11.33 -4.46
C MET A 1 -24.48 -10.03 -3.88
N ASP A 2 -23.65 -9.32 -4.64
CA ASP A 2 -22.95 -8.13 -4.15
C ASP A 2 -23.95 -6.99 -4.11
N ASP A 3 -24.31 -6.57 -2.89
CA ASP A 3 -25.04 -5.32 -2.67
C ASP A 3 -24.10 -4.18 -3.10
N LEU A 4 -24.37 -3.64 -4.29
CA LEU A 4 -23.77 -2.39 -4.73
C LEU A 4 -24.28 -1.30 -3.79
N PRO A 5 -23.41 -0.38 -3.32
CA PRO A 5 -23.85 0.72 -2.46
C PRO A 5 -24.93 1.55 -3.18
N GLU A 6 -26.04 1.84 -2.49
CA GLU A 6 -27.11 2.69 -2.98
C GLU A 6 -26.54 4.09 -3.25
N ILE A 7 -26.41 4.43 -4.52
CA ILE A 7 -26.09 5.79 -4.95
C ILE A 7 -27.32 6.64 -4.59
N PRO A 8 -27.19 7.76 -3.87
CA PRO A 8 -28.33 8.59 -3.52
C PRO A 8 -29.04 9.04 -4.81
N GLU A 9 -30.30 8.62 -4.99
CA GLU A 9 -31.18 9.04 -6.08
C GLU A 9 -31.58 10.52 -5.93
N SER A 10 -30.61 11.42 -5.95
CA SER A 10 -30.90 12.82 -6.27
C SER A 10 -31.09 12.88 -7.79
N ARG A 11 -32.29 13.27 -8.23
CA ARG A 11 -32.77 13.15 -9.62
C ARG A 11 -31.97 13.93 -10.68
N ASP A 12 -30.91 14.64 -10.31
CA ASP A 12 -30.10 15.48 -11.20
C ASP A 12 -28.59 15.21 -11.12
N SER A 13 -28.16 14.12 -10.47
CA SER A 13 -26.72 13.75 -10.40
C SER A 13 -26.32 12.76 -11.49
N GLU A 14 -25.44 13.18 -12.41
CA GLU A 14 -24.84 12.30 -13.43
C GLU A 14 -23.52 11.70 -12.89
N LEU A 15 -23.43 10.37 -12.79
CA LEU A 15 -22.21 9.67 -12.39
C LEU A 15 -21.16 9.79 -13.50
N LEU A 16 -20.01 10.42 -13.19
CA LEU A 16 -18.91 10.58 -14.14
C LEU A 16 -17.86 9.49 -14.03
N ASP A 17 -17.48 9.13 -12.80
CA ASP A 17 -16.47 8.10 -12.53
C ASP A 17 -16.64 7.50 -11.12
N GLN A 18 -16.17 6.27 -10.92
CA GLN A 18 -16.31 5.56 -9.65
C GLN A 18 -15.09 4.69 -9.34
N SER A 19 -14.69 4.69 -8.07
CA SER A 19 -13.71 3.79 -7.49
C SER A 19 -14.28 3.08 -6.26
N PRO A 20 -13.61 2.06 -5.69
CA PRO A 20 -14.12 1.36 -4.52
C PRO A 20 -14.32 2.22 -3.26
N ARG A 21 -13.73 3.43 -3.20
CA ARG A 21 -13.85 4.34 -2.05
C ARG A 21 -14.41 5.71 -2.42
N TYR A 22 -14.12 6.23 -3.61
CA TYR A 22 -14.58 7.54 -4.04
C TYR A 22 -15.50 7.45 -5.24
N LEU A 23 -16.49 8.34 -5.30
CA LEU A 23 -17.40 8.53 -6.43
C LEU A 23 -17.33 9.97 -6.91
N LEU A 24 -17.30 10.19 -8.23
CA LEU A 24 -17.33 11.51 -8.85
C LEU A 24 -18.66 11.70 -9.59
N SER A 25 -19.47 12.65 -9.16
CA SER A 25 -20.74 13.02 -9.78
C SER A 25 -20.69 14.45 -10.35
N ALA A 26 -21.49 14.70 -11.38
CA ALA A 26 -21.91 16.03 -11.79
C ALA A 26 -23.31 16.30 -11.22
N GLU A 27 -23.49 17.45 -10.60
CA GLU A 27 -24.72 17.89 -9.95
C GLU A 27 -25.16 19.25 -10.49
N ALA A 28 -26.38 19.67 -10.13
CA ALA A 28 -26.95 20.95 -10.57
C ALA A 28 -26.05 22.16 -10.23
N ASP A 29 -25.33 22.11 -9.11
CA ASP A 29 -24.50 23.20 -8.61
C ASP A 29 -23.00 23.06 -8.99
N GLY A 30 -22.57 21.92 -9.53
CA GLY A 30 -21.14 21.66 -9.67
C GLY A 30 -20.74 20.22 -9.96
N PHE A 31 -19.51 19.88 -9.58
CA PHE A 31 -19.01 18.52 -9.54
C PHE A 31 -18.68 18.18 -8.09
N ALA A 32 -19.01 16.97 -7.66
CA ALA A 32 -18.81 16.53 -6.29
C ALA A 32 -18.05 15.21 -6.25
N ILE A 33 -17.14 15.09 -5.29
CA ILE A 33 -16.48 13.84 -4.94
C ILE A 33 -17.06 13.38 -3.62
N TRP A 34 -17.52 12.14 -3.57
CA TRP A 34 -18.11 11.49 -2.41
C TRP A 34 -17.15 10.42 -1.87
N ASP A 35 -16.99 10.31 -0.55
CA ASP A 35 -16.27 9.19 0.09
C ASP A 35 -17.30 8.14 0.51
N LEU A 36 -17.31 6.99 -0.16
CA LEU A 36 -18.23 5.87 0.08
C LEU A 36 -17.92 5.10 1.38
N GLU A 37 -16.78 5.34 2.03
CA GLU A 37 -16.51 4.81 3.37
C GLU A 37 -17.06 5.71 4.49
N ASP A 38 -17.36 6.98 4.18
CA ASP A 38 -17.96 7.93 5.11
C ASP A 38 -19.48 7.94 4.87
N ASP A 39 -20.26 7.70 5.92
CA ASP A 39 -21.73 7.64 5.83
C ASP A 39 -22.36 9.05 5.95
N ASP A 40 -21.54 10.09 5.74
CA ASP A 40 -21.97 11.48 5.74
C ASP A 40 -22.62 11.82 4.39
N ASP A 41 -23.80 12.43 4.45
CA ASP A 41 -24.53 12.95 3.28
C ASP A 41 -23.88 14.21 2.67
N GLU A 42 -22.66 14.57 3.11
CA GLU A 42 -21.91 15.72 2.63
C GLU A 42 -20.80 15.29 1.67
N ALA A 43 -20.74 15.95 0.50
CA ALA A 43 -19.69 15.70 -0.47
C ALA A 43 -18.31 16.00 0.14
N TYR A 44 -17.38 15.05 0.00
CA TYR A 44 -16.01 15.17 0.48
C TYR A 44 -15.30 16.40 -0.12
N LEU A 45 -15.52 16.66 -1.42
CA LEU A 45 -15.06 17.87 -2.10
C LEU A 45 -16.06 18.30 -3.17
N THR A 46 -16.26 19.61 -3.32
CA THR A 46 -17.11 20.19 -4.37
C THR A 46 -16.33 21.16 -5.24
N PHE A 47 -16.70 21.24 -6.52
CA PHE A 47 -16.07 22.07 -7.54
C PHE A 47 -17.13 22.81 -8.34
N PRO A 48 -16.85 24.04 -8.81
CA PRO A 48 -17.82 24.83 -9.54
C PRO A 48 -18.17 24.22 -10.91
N HIS A 49 -19.41 24.42 -11.37
CA HIS A 49 -19.92 23.92 -12.65
C HIS A 49 -19.32 24.69 -13.86
N THR A 50 -18.03 24.46 -14.12
CA THR A 50 -17.24 25.08 -15.20
C THR A 50 -16.31 24.05 -15.81
N GLU A 51 -15.84 24.26 -17.05
CA GLU A 51 -14.83 23.39 -17.67
C GLU A 51 -13.52 23.31 -16.87
N GLN A 52 -13.19 24.35 -16.10
CA GLN A 52 -12.04 24.31 -15.21
C GLN A 52 -12.33 23.48 -13.97
N GLY A 53 -13.51 23.65 -13.36
CA GLY A 53 -13.96 22.86 -12.21
C GLY A 53 -14.05 21.36 -12.53
N GLU A 54 -14.51 20.97 -13.71
CA GLU A 54 -14.53 19.56 -14.13
C GLU A 54 -13.11 18.97 -14.19
N ARG A 55 -12.16 19.70 -14.77
CA ARG A 55 -10.77 19.26 -14.88
C ARG A 55 -10.10 19.14 -13.52
N GLU A 56 -10.37 20.08 -12.62
CA GLU A 56 -9.87 20.05 -11.24
C GLU A 56 -10.49 18.88 -10.47
N ALA A 57 -11.81 18.66 -10.58
CA ALA A 57 -12.50 17.53 -9.96
C ALA A 57 -11.95 16.18 -10.42
N ARG A 58 -11.76 15.99 -11.74
CA ARG A 58 -11.17 14.76 -12.29
C ARG A 58 -9.72 14.55 -11.82
N LYS A 59 -8.95 15.63 -11.73
CA LYS A 59 -7.56 15.57 -11.27
C LYS A 59 -7.49 15.17 -9.79
N GLU A 60 -8.29 15.80 -8.94
CA GLU A 60 -8.33 15.48 -7.51
C GLU A 60 -8.88 14.06 -7.28
N PHE A 61 -9.91 13.66 -8.02
CA PHE A 61 -10.40 12.29 -8.01
C PHE A 61 -9.29 11.28 -8.32
N ALA A 62 -8.52 11.49 -9.39
CA ALA A 62 -7.41 10.60 -9.74
C ALA A 62 -6.32 10.56 -8.65
N VAL A 63 -6.03 11.70 -8.01
CA VAL A 63 -5.08 11.77 -6.88
C VAL A 63 -5.60 10.94 -5.70
N LEU A 64 -6.85 11.14 -5.28
CA LEU A 64 -7.48 10.43 -4.17
C LEU A 64 -7.53 8.92 -4.42
N VAL A 65 -7.94 8.49 -5.62
CA VAL A 65 -7.95 7.08 -6.03
C VAL A 65 -6.54 6.48 -5.96
N SER A 66 -5.53 7.20 -6.46
CA SER A 66 -4.14 6.72 -6.42
C SER A 66 -3.61 6.59 -4.98
N GLN A 67 -3.96 7.53 -4.10
CA GLN A 67 -3.58 7.51 -2.70
C GLN A 67 -4.26 6.37 -1.95
N ALA A 68 -5.57 6.17 -2.14
CA ALA A 68 -6.31 5.05 -1.54
C ALA A 68 -5.75 3.70 -2.00
N ARG A 69 -5.44 3.55 -3.30
CA ARG A 69 -4.78 2.34 -3.81
C ARG A 69 -3.41 2.13 -3.17
N ARG A 70 -2.60 3.18 -3.03
CA ARG A 70 -1.28 3.11 -2.39
C ARG A 70 -1.40 2.72 -0.92
N GLN A 71 -2.33 3.31 -0.18
CA GLN A 71 -2.58 2.97 1.22
C GLN A 71 -3.04 1.50 1.38
N ARG A 72 -3.81 0.96 0.42
CA ARG A 72 -4.20 -0.45 0.44
C ARG A 72 -3.03 -1.39 0.15
N LEU A 73 -2.14 -1.04 -0.78
CA LEU A 73 -1.03 -1.90 -1.21
C LEU A 73 0.22 -1.82 -0.33
N LEU A 74 0.49 -0.65 0.27
CA LEU A 74 1.67 -0.41 1.11
C LEU A 74 1.84 -1.44 2.26
N PRO A 75 0.82 -1.77 3.08
CA PRO A 75 0.98 -2.76 4.15
C PRO A 75 1.24 -4.17 3.60
N LEU A 76 0.65 -4.52 2.45
CA LEU A 76 0.87 -5.81 1.81
C LEU A 76 2.31 -5.90 1.26
N ALA A 77 2.79 -4.83 0.64
CA ALA A 77 4.17 -4.74 0.18
C ALA A 77 5.16 -4.85 1.34
N LEU A 78 4.93 -4.14 2.45
CA LEU A 78 5.77 -4.22 3.65
C LEU A 78 5.75 -5.61 4.29
N LEU A 79 4.59 -6.26 4.34
CA LEU A 79 4.47 -7.64 4.83
C LEU A 79 5.33 -8.59 3.97
N TRP A 80 5.21 -8.53 2.64
CA TRP A 80 6.00 -9.36 1.75
C TRP A 80 7.50 -9.04 1.80
N SER A 81 7.88 -7.77 1.91
CA SER A 81 9.26 -7.37 2.14
C SER A 81 9.80 -7.96 3.44
N ALA A 82 9.04 -7.95 4.52
CA ALA A 82 9.42 -8.59 5.79
C ALA A 82 9.54 -10.12 5.66
N VAL A 83 8.59 -10.78 4.98
CA VAL A 83 8.63 -12.24 4.77
C VAL A 83 9.85 -12.64 3.94
N LEU A 84 10.09 -11.97 2.81
CA LEU A 84 11.20 -12.29 1.90
C LEU A 84 12.56 -11.99 2.52
N SER A 85 12.70 -10.85 3.19
CA SER A 85 13.94 -10.50 3.90
C SER A 85 14.19 -11.42 5.09
N GLY A 86 13.17 -11.72 5.90
CA GLY A 86 13.27 -12.67 7.00
C GLY A 86 13.66 -14.07 6.53
N ALA A 87 13.06 -14.56 5.43
CA ALA A 87 13.44 -15.83 4.83
C ALA A 87 14.90 -15.81 4.34
N ALA A 88 15.31 -14.77 3.60
CA ALA A 88 16.68 -14.63 3.12
C ALA A 88 17.69 -14.57 4.28
N TRP A 89 17.34 -13.92 5.39
CA TRP A 89 18.15 -13.87 6.61
C TRP A 89 18.31 -15.25 7.25
N VAL A 90 17.21 -15.98 7.45
CA VAL A 90 17.24 -17.33 8.04
C VAL A 90 18.01 -18.31 7.16
N PHE A 91 17.73 -18.35 5.86
CA PHE A 91 18.42 -19.24 4.94
C PHE A 91 19.90 -18.86 4.75
N GLY A 92 20.21 -17.56 4.68
CA GLY A 92 21.59 -17.07 4.60
C GLY A 92 22.39 -17.41 5.85
N GLY A 93 21.81 -17.22 7.04
CA GLY A 93 22.41 -17.58 8.32
C GLY A 93 22.60 -19.10 8.46
N LEU A 94 21.62 -19.91 8.06
CA LEU A 94 21.72 -21.36 8.09
C LEU A 94 22.80 -21.88 7.14
N ALA A 95 22.85 -21.37 5.91
CA ALA A 95 23.89 -21.72 4.94
C ALA A 95 25.29 -21.35 5.45
N PHE A 96 25.43 -20.16 6.07
CA PHE A 96 26.67 -19.73 6.71
C PHE A 96 27.07 -20.66 7.86
N ALA A 97 26.13 -21.01 8.75
CA ALA A 97 26.40 -21.90 9.89
C ALA A 97 26.83 -23.31 9.45
N ILE A 98 26.19 -23.87 8.41
CA ILE A 98 26.57 -25.15 7.81
C ILE A 98 27.98 -25.06 7.21
N ALA A 99 28.25 -24.02 6.41
CA ALA A 99 29.55 -23.82 5.77
C ALA A 99 30.69 -23.63 6.80
N TYR A 100 30.44 -22.88 7.87
CA TYR A 100 31.41 -22.65 8.94
C TYR A 100 31.62 -23.90 9.81
N GLY A 101 30.56 -24.65 10.10
CA GLY A 101 30.62 -25.89 10.89
C GLY A 101 31.31 -27.05 10.17
N GLN A 102 31.36 -27.06 8.84
CA GLN A 102 31.97 -28.14 8.08
C GLN A 102 33.50 -28.10 7.97
N GLN A 103 34.20 -27.08 8.50
CA GLN A 103 35.68 -26.95 8.55
C GLN A 103 36.45 -27.71 7.43
N SER A 104 36.03 -27.55 6.17
CA SER A 104 36.64 -28.29 5.06
C SER A 104 37.61 -27.38 4.31
N PRO A 105 38.86 -27.82 4.03
CA PRO A 105 39.91 -26.99 3.46
C PRO A 105 39.78 -26.78 1.94
N SER A 106 38.57 -26.82 1.37
CA SER A 106 38.31 -26.57 -0.06
C SER A 106 38.13 -25.07 -0.33
N GLY A 107 39.28 -24.42 -0.58
CA GLY A 107 39.51 -22.98 -0.48
C GLY A 107 39.13 -22.08 -1.66
N ASP A 108 37.88 -22.09 -2.14
CA ASP A 108 37.33 -20.94 -2.89
C ASP A 108 35.80 -20.91 -2.87
N LEU A 109 35.17 -22.06 -3.08
CA LEU A 109 33.70 -22.20 -3.05
C LEU A 109 33.12 -21.92 -1.65
N ILE A 110 33.74 -22.44 -0.59
CA ILE A 110 33.27 -22.24 0.78
C ILE A 110 33.42 -20.76 1.21
N TYR A 111 34.52 -20.11 0.82
CA TYR A 111 34.70 -18.67 1.04
C TYR A 111 33.66 -17.82 0.31
N GLY A 112 33.29 -18.21 -0.91
CA GLY A 112 32.20 -17.59 -1.67
C GLY A 112 30.85 -17.68 -0.94
N TRP A 113 30.49 -18.87 -0.43
CA TRP A 113 29.26 -19.08 0.34
C TRP A 113 29.24 -18.33 1.68
N ILE A 114 30.37 -18.30 2.40
CA ILE A 114 30.53 -17.54 3.65
C ILE A 114 30.33 -16.04 3.39
N ARG A 115 30.98 -15.49 2.37
CA ARG A 115 30.88 -14.06 2.03
C ARG A 115 29.47 -13.69 1.54
N TRP A 116 28.83 -14.58 0.79
CA TRP A 116 27.43 -14.40 0.37
C TRP A 116 26.49 -14.44 1.57
N GLY A 117 26.66 -15.40 2.49
CA GLY A 117 25.90 -15.49 3.73
C GLY A 117 26.04 -14.24 4.62
N GLN A 118 27.26 -13.72 4.81
CA GLN A 118 27.49 -12.46 5.52
C GLN A 118 26.82 -11.26 4.84
N THR A 119 26.90 -11.17 3.51
CA THR A 119 26.27 -10.08 2.75
C THR A 119 24.75 -10.17 2.84
N ALA A 120 24.19 -11.36 2.68
CA ALA A 120 22.76 -11.62 2.81
C ALA A 120 22.28 -11.24 4.21
N VAL A 121 23.00 -11.61 5.27
CA VAL A 121 22.64 -11.25 6.64
C VAL A 121 22.72 -9.74 6.87
N SER A 122 23.80 -9.09 6.44
CA SER A 122 24.04 -7.65 6.66
C SER A 122 23.01 -6.75 5.97
N VAL A 123 22.37 -7.23 4.90
CA VAL A 123 21.32 -6.49 4.17
C VAL A 123 19.93 -6.94 4.59
N ALA A 124 19.71 -8.24 4.77
CA ALA A 124 18.39 -8.78 5.08
C ALA A 124 17.91 -8.39 6.48
N GLU A 125 18.79 -8.37 7.49
CA GLU A 125 18.45 -7.98 8.85
C GLU A 125 17.92 -6.53 8.95
N PRO A 126 18.62 -5.49 8.47
CA PRO A 126 18.10 -4.12 8.53
C PRO A 126 16.84 -3.95 7.68
N VAL A 127 16.75 -4.58 6.51
CA VAL A 127 15.53 -4.54 5.68
C VAL A 127 14.34 -5.18 6.41
N PHE A 128 14.56 -6.30 7.10
CA PHE A 128 13.55 -6.96 7.91
C PHE A 128 13.08 -6.04 9.05
N LEU A 129 14.01 -5.51 9.85
CA LEU A 129 13.69 -4.65 10.98
C LEU A 129 12.96 -3.38 10.55
N VAL A 130 13.39 -2.73 9.46
CA VAL A 130 12.72 -1.54 8.91
C VAL A 130 11.33 -1.89 8.39
N SER A 131 11.19 -3.01 7.66
CA SER A 131 9.88 -3.44 7.13
C SER A 131 8.90 -3.75 8.25
N VAL A 132 9.34 -4.47 9.29
CA VAL A 132 8.53 -4.78 10.48
C VAL A 132 8.18 -3.50 11.25
N GLY A 133 9.16 -2.62 11.49
CA GLY A 133 8.94 -1.35 12.17
C GLY A 133 7.91 -0.46 11.46
N LEU A 134 8.06 -0.27 10.15
CA LEU A 134 7.11 0.49 9.34
C LEU A 134 5.73 -0.17 9.31
N TYR A 135 5.67 -1.49 9.21
CA TYR A 135 4.41 -2.23 9.25
C TYR A 135 3.68 -2.00 10.59
N PHE A 136 4.38 -2.10 11.72
CA PHE A 136 3.81 -1.84 13.04
C PHE A 136 3.35 -0.40 13.22
N LEU A 137 4.13 0.59 12.75
CA LEU A 137 3.74 2.00 12.80
C LEU A 137 2.44 2.24 12.03
N ILE A 138 2.34 1.72 10.80
CA ILE A 138 1.13 1.83 9.98
C ILE A 138 -0.05 1.11 10.63
N TRP A 139 0.18 -0.08 11.21
CA TRP A 139 -0.86 -0.81 11.92
C TRP A 139 -1.37 -0.04 13.14
N LEU A 140 -0.48 0.57 13.92
CA LEU A 140 -0.82 1.34 15.11
C LEU A 140 -1.57 2.63 14.75
N GLU A 141 -1.13 3.33 13.69
CA GLU A 141 -1.81 4.52 13.17
C GLU A 141 -3.24 4.18 12.72
N ARG A 142 -3.44 3.06 12.01
CA ARG A 142 -4.77 2.60 11.61
C ARG A 142 -5.66 2.23 12.80
N ARG A 143 -5.08 1.68 13.87
CA ARG A 143 -5.81 1.34 15.08
C ARG A 143 -6.22 2.57 15.87
N HIS A 144 -5.45 3.65 15.82
CA HIS A 144 -5.77 4.92 16.50
C HIS A 144 -6.81 5.76 15.77
N ARG A 145 -6.93 5.61 14.44
CA ARG A 145 -7.92 6.32 13.62
C ARG A 145 -9.29 5.62 13.55
N ARG A 146 -9.43 4.44 14.15
CA ARG A 146 -10.70 3.72 14.32
C ARG A 146 -11.16 3.85 15.77
#